data_AF-A0A1F5KUI8-F1
#
_entry.id   AF-A0A1F5KUI8-F1
#
_cell.length_a   1.000
_cell.length_b   1.000
_cell.length_c   1.000
_cell.angle_alpha   90.00
_cell.angle_beta   90.00
_cell.angle_gamma   90.00
#
_symmetry.space_group_name_H-M   'P 1'
#
loop_
_entity.id
_entity.type
_entity.pdbx_description
1 polymer ?
#
loop_
_entity_poly.entity_id
_entity_poly.type
_entity_poly.pdbx_seq_one_letter_code
_entity_poly.pdbx_strand_id
1 'polypeptide(L)'
;MSSTQFWVGALVPPFIKWANPYLKKFFKLSEFDSATKKRVSSKQYPSYFGLLYGLWITALLSTGFAVLMWFMISGPAFFPDKSYAVLVFLGLINMIGVWLIFGALLDLIFWQISSENFRDYVKFRQIKSGWGFDINQQIAALVKIGIVYYITSLPLTLYLLIS
;
A
#
# COMPACT_ATOMS: atom_id res chain seq x y z
N MET A 1 5.78 -25.37 -13.18
CA MET A 1 5.55 -24.07 -12.50
C MET A 1 4.09 -23.69 -12.73
N SER A 2 3.27 -23.49 -11.69
CA SER A 2 1.86 -23.13 -11.90
C SER A 2 1.74 -21.65 -12.25
N SER A 3 0.87 -21.34 -13.21
CA SER A 3 0.59 -19.99 -13.74
C SER A 3 0.24 -18.96 -12.66
N THR A 4 -0.23 -19.41 -11.50
CA THR A 4 -0.54 -18.57 -10.33
C THR A 4 0.71 -18.03 -9.62
N GLN A 5 1.85 -18.72 -9.70
CA GLN A 5 3.11 -18.21 -9.11
C GLN A 5 3.73 -17.08 -9.95
N PHE A 6 3.46 -17.07 -11.26
CA PHE A 6 3.96 -16.06 -12.19
C PHE A 6 3.38 -14.67 -11.90
N TRP A 7 2.06 -14.55 -11.74
CA TRP A 7 1.39 -13.27 -11.44
C TRP A 7 1.82 -12.66 -10.11
N VAL A 8 2.14 -13.50 -9.13
CA VAL A 8 2.51 -13.08 -7.77
C VAL A 8 3.96 -12.62 -7.72
N GLY A 9 4.83 -13.19 -8.56
CA GLY A 9 6.18 -12.70 -8.76
C GLY A 9 6.26 -11.47 -9.67
N ALA A 10 5.35 -11.34 -10.65
CA ALA A 10 5.31 -10.23 -11.59
C ALA A 10 4.76 -8.92 -10.98
N LEU A 11 3.85 -9.02 -10.00
CA LEU A 11 3.27 -7.87 -9.30
C LEU A 11 4.11 -7.37 -8.11
N VAL A 12 5.29 -7.94 -7.88
CA VAL A 12 6.27 -7.38 -6.97
C VAL A 12 7.31 -6.68 -7.83
N PRO A 13 7.14 -5.37 -8.15
CA PRO A 13 8.12 -4.62 -8.91
C PRO A 13 9.53 -4.89 -8.40
N PRO A 14 10.55 -5.07 -9.24
CA PRO A 14 11.95 -5.11 -8.83
C PRO A 14 12.31 -3.96 -7.86
N PHE A 15 11.64 -2.81 -8.02
CA PHE A 15 11.70 -1.65 -7.13
C PHE A 15 11.42 -1.97 -5.66
N ILE A 16 10.45 -2.83 -5.40
CA ILE A 16 10.11 -3.30 -4.06
C ILE A 16 11.28 -4.09 -3.45
N LYS A 17 11.87 -5.02 -4.21
CA LYS A 17 12.99 -5.83 -3.72
C LYS A 17 14.23 -4.98 -3.46
N TRP A 18 14.42 -3.93 -4.24
CA TRP A 18 15.50 -2.96 -4.07
C TRP A 18 15.30 -2.01 -2.90
N ALA A 19 14.07 -1.50 -2.69
CA ALA A 19 13.76 -0.59 -1.59
C ALA A 19 13.74 -1.28 -0.22
N ASN A 20 13.43 -2.58 -0.19
CA ASN A 20 13.21 -3.37 1.02
C ASN A 20 14.39 -3.34 2.02
N PRO A 21 15.66 -3.59 1.65
CA PRO A 21 16.79 -3.49 2.59
C PRO A 21 16.95 -2.11 3.22
N TYR A 22 16.72 -1.05 2.45
CA TYR A 22 16.81 0.33 2.92
C TYR A 22 15.67 0.67 3.87
N LEU A 23 14.44 0.29 3.52
CA LEU A 23 13.26 0.45 4.37
C LEU A 23 13.41 -0.33 5.68
N LYS A 24 13.89 -1.57 5.62
CA LYS A 24 14.19 -2.38 6.80
C LYS A 24 15.16 -1.67 7.73
N LYS A 25 16.28 -1.15 7.20
CA LYS A 25 17.31 -0.47 8.00
C LYS A 25 16.81 0.86 8.57
N PHE A 26 16.12 1.66 7.76
CA PHE A 26 15.67 2.99 8.14
C PHE A 26 14.52 2.95 9.16
N PHE A 27 13.55 2.05 8.96
CA PHE A 27 12.38 1.92 9.84
C PHE A 27 12.53 0.83 10.92
N LYS A 28 13.70 0.18 11.00
CA LYS A 28 14.01 -0.91 11.94
C LYS A 28 12.96 -2.03 11.92
N LEU A 29 12.56 -2.46 10.72
CA LEU A 29 11.54 -3.49 10.55
C LEU A 29 12.07 -4.86 10.97
N SER A 30 11.37 -5.52 11.88
CA SER A 30 11.62 -6.91 12.27
C SER A 30 10.98 -7.87 11.29
N GLU A 31 11.77 -8.82 10.81
CA GLU A 31 11.23 -9.94 10.04
C GLU A 31 10.38 -10.85 10.93
N PHE A 32 9.46 -11.60 10.33
CA PHE A 32 8.80 -12.70 11.01
C PHE A 32 9.83 -13.71 11.53
N ASP A 33 9.62 -14.18 12.76
CA ASP A 33 10.46 -15.19 13.38
C ASP A 33 10.41 -16.53 12.61
N SER A 34 11.40 -17.38 12.88
CA SER A 34 11.51 -18.70 12.24
C SER A 34 10.29 -19.59 12.54
N ALA A 35 9.70 -19.46 13.73
CA ALA A 35 8.50 -20.17 14.14
C ALA A 35 7.28 -19.78 13.29
N THR A 36 7.01 -18.48 13.11
CA THR A 36 5.92 -17.97 12.26
C THR A 36 6.15 -18.36 10.81
N LYS A 37 7.37 -18.17 10.28
CA LYS A 37 7.71 -18.58 8.90
C LYS A 37 7.41 -20.06 8.67
N LYS A 38 7.81 -20.93 9.59
CA LYS A 38 7.53 -22.38 9.52
C LYS A 38 6.03 -22.64 9.61
N ARG A 39 5.34 -22.07 10.60
CA ARG A 39 3.90 -22.24 10.84
C ARG A 39 3.05 -21.87 9.62
N VAL A 40 3.31 -20.72 8.99
CA VAL A 40 2.53 -20.26 7.84
C VAL A 40 2.91 -21.00 6.55
N SER A 41 4.14 -21.48 6.43
CA SER A 41 4.56 -22.27 5.26
C SER A 41 4.03 -23.71 5.27
N SER A 42 3.73 -24.28 6.44
CA SER A 42 3.25 -25.65 6.58
C SER A 42 1.73 -25.80 6.48
N LYS A 43 0.98 -24.69 6.46
CA LYS A 43 -0.48 -24.71 6.35
C LYS A 43 -0.91 -24.84 4.89
N GLN A 44 -1.95 -25.62 4.64
CA GLN A 44 -2.73 -25.54 3.40
C GLN A 44 -3.83 -24.49 3.57
N TYR A 45 -3.91 -23.58 2.61
CA TYR A 45 -4.88 -22.50 2.63
C TYR A 45 -6.01 -22.75 1.63
N PRO A 46 -7.27 -22.45 1.99
CA PRO A 46 -8.37 -22.52 1.05
C PRO A 46 -8.14 -21.66 -0.18
N SER A 47 -8.61 -22.11 -1.34
CA SER A 47 -8.46 -21.39 -2.61
C SER A 47 -9.06 -19.98 -2.58
N TYR A 48 -10.19 -19.80 -1.89
CA TYR A 48 -10.88 -18.52 -1.78
C TYR A 48 -10.09 -17.45 -1.00
N PHE A 49 -9.07 -17.82 -0.22
CA PHE A 49 -8.21 -16.83 0.43
C PHE A 49 -7.42 -15.99 -0.58
N GLY A 50 -7.11 -16.54 -1.77
CA GLY A 50 -6.53 -15.78 -2.87
C GLY A 50 -7.44 -14.64 -3.34
N LEU A 51 -8.75 -14.91 -3.47
CA LEU A 51 -9.75 -13.91 -3.81
C LEU A 51 -9.86 -12.84 -2.73
N LEU A 52 -9.97 -13.24 -1.46
CA LEU A 52 -10.07 -12.31 -0.33
C LEU A 52 -8.84 -11.39 -0.25
N TYR A 53 -7.65 -11.94 -0.45
CA TYR A 53 -6.42 -11.14 -0.51
C TYR A 53 -6.39 -10.20 -1.72
N GLY A 54 -6.89 -10.64 -2.88
CA GLY A 54 -7.06 -9.76 -4.03
C GLY A 54 -8.00 -8.59 -3.73
N LEU A 55 -9.16 -8.87 -3.13
CA LEU A 55 -10.13 -7.85 -2.72
C LEU A 55 -9.55 -6.88 -1.68
N TRP A 56 -8.77 -7.39 -0.72
CA TRP A 56 -8.04 -6.57 0.23
C TRP A 56 -7.13 -5.57 -0.49
N ILE A 57 -6.24 -6.04 -1.36
CA ILE A 57 -5.30 -5.17 -2.09
C ILE A 57 -6.05 -4.18 -2.99
N THR A 58 -7.09 -4.64 -3.69
CA THR A 58 -7.94 -3.76 -4.51
C THR A 58 -8.57 -2.66 -3.67
N ALA A 59 -9.12 -2.98 -2.50
CA ALA A 59 -9.70 -1.98 -1.60
C ALA A 59 -8.65 -0.96 -1.13
N LEU A 60 -7.43 -1.40 -0.80
CA LEU A 60 -6.33 -0.48 -0.46
C LEU A 60 -5.99 0.46 -1.62
N LEU A 61 -5.85 -0.07 -2.84
CA LEU A 61 -5.55 0.73 -4.04
C LEU A 61 -6.69 1.67 -4.41
N SER A 62 -7.95 1.27 -4.21
CA SER A 62 -9.11 2.10 -4.51
C SER A 62 -9.11 3.41 -3.70
N THR A 63 -8.51 3.45 -2.51
CA THR A 63 -8.48 4.67 -1.67
C THR A 63 -7.82 5.86 -2.38
N GLY A 64 -6.64 5.66 -2.97
CA GLY A 64 -5.95 6.71 -3.71
C GLY A 64 -6.62 7.03 -5.05
N PHE A 65 -7.13 6.01 -5.76
CA PHE A 65 -7.86 6.25 -7.02
C PHE A 65 -9.13 7.07 -6.80
N ALA A 66 -9.84 6.86 -5.69
CA ALA A 66 -11.00 7.68 -5.34
C ALA A 66 -10.62 9.16 -5.22
N VAL A 67 -9.46 9.47 -4.65
CA VAL A 67 -8.97 10.85 -4.52
C VAL A 67 -8.56 11.43 -5.86
N LEU A 68 -7.86 10.67 -6.72
CA LEU A 68 -7.57 11.11 -8.08
C LEU A 68 -8.87 11.46 -8.84
N MET A 69 -9.86 10.56 -8.79
CA MET A 69 -11.16 10.77 -9.44
C MET A 69 -11.90 11.98 -8.85
N TRP A 70 -11.83 12.20 -7.53
CA TRP A 70 -12.39 13.39 -6.89
C TRP A 70 -11.78 14.69 -7.46
N PHE A 71 -10.46 14.76 -7.62
CA PHE A 71 -9.81 15.92 -8.23
C PHE A 71 -10.18 16.08 -9.71
N MET A 72 -10.32 14.98 -10.46
CA MET A 72 -10.70 15.00 -11.87
C MET A 72 -12.15 15.42 -12.11
N ILE A 73 -13.07 15.06 -11.22
CA ILE A 73 -14.51 15.35 -11.35
C ILE A 73 -14.84 16.69 -10.70
N SER A 74 -14.46 16.86 -9.43
CA SER A 74 -14.89 18.00 -8.62
C SER A 74 -13.88 19.15 -8.64
N GLY A 75 -12.62 18.90 -8.98
CA GLY A 75 -11.56 19.90 -9.00
C GLY A 75 -11.90 21.17 -9.79
N PRO A 76 -12.48 21.07 -11.01
CA PRO A 76 -12.82 22.26 -11.80
C PRO A 76 -13.85 23.19 -11.14
N ALA A 77 -14.72 22.64 -10.29
CA ALA A 77 -15.71 23.44 -9.56
C ALA A 77 -15.09 24.19 -8.38
N PHE A 78 -14.08 23.60 -7.73
CA PHE A 78 -13.39 24.21 -6.57
C PHE A 78 -12.24 25.14 -6.97
N PHE A 79 -11.64 24.91 -8.14
CA PHE A 79 -10.50 25.66 -8.65
C PHE A 79 -10.74 26.06 -10.12
N PRO A 80 -11.74 26.93 -10.39
CA PRO A 80 -12.17 27.25 -11.76
C PRO A 80 -11.09 27.95 -12.59
N ASP A 81 -10.16 28.66 -11.94
CA ASP A 81 -9.07 29.39 -12.59
C ASP A 81 -7.87 28.50 -12.96
N LYS A 82 -7.89 27.22 -12.57
CA LYS A 82 -6.80 26.27 -12.83
C LYS A 82 -7.10 25.41 -14.05
N SER A 83 -6.06 25.14 -14.83
CA SER A 83 -6.17 24.19 -15.93
C SER A 83 -6.47 22.78 -15.41
N TYR A 84 -7.19 21.99 -16.21
CA TYR A 84 -7.51 20.60 -15.88
C TYR A 84 -6.26 19.75 -15.60
N ALA A 85 -5.16 20.02 -16.30
CA ALA A 85 -3.88 19.33 -16.09
C ALA A 85 -3.33 19.53 -14.67
N VAL A 86 -3.43 20.74 -14.12
CA VAL A 86 -3.00 21.03 -12.74
C VAL A 86 -3.82 20.21 -11.74
N LEU A 87 -5.14 20.09 -11.96
CA LEU A 87 -6.04 19.33 -11.09
C LEU A 87 -5.76 17.83 -11.14
N VAL A 88 -5.52 17.27 -12.34
CA VAL A 88 -5.09 15.87 -12.49
C VAL A 88 -3.77 15.64 -11.75
N PHE A 89 -2.81 16.56 -11.87
CA PHE A 89 -1.51 16.42 -11.23
C PHE A 89 -1.60 16.52 -9.70
N LEU A 90 -2.41 17.44 -9.18
CA LEU A 90 -2.74 17.51 -7.75
C LEU A 90 -3.42 16.22 -7.27
N GLY A 91 -4.32 15.66 -8.08
CA GLY A 91 -4.95 14.37 -7.81
C GLY A 91 -3.94 13.23 -7.71
N LEU A 92 -2.94 13.18 -8.59
CA LEU A 92 -1.86 12.17 -8.56
C LEU A 92 -0.97 12.31 -7.33
N ILE A 93 -0.58 13.55 -6.97
CA ILE A 93 0.19 13.81 -5.75
C ILE A 93 -0.59 13.31 -4.53
N ASN A 94 -1.87 13.67 -4.43
CA ASN A 94 -2.70 13.27 -3.29
C ASN A 94 -3.00 11.77 -3.28
N MET A 95 -3.18 11.12 -4.44
CA MET A 95 -3.36 9.68 -4.54
C MET A 95 -2.21 8.91 -3.87
N ILE A 96 -0.97 9.30 -4.13
CA ILE A 96 0.21 8.65 -3.52
C ILE A 96 0.20 8.84 -2.00
N GLY A 97 -0.04 10.06 -1.52
CA GLY A 97 -0.09 10.34 -0.07
C GLY A 97 -1.21 9.58 0.63
N VAL A 98 -2.37 9.47 -0.01
CA VAL A 98 -3.55 8.74 0.49
C VAL A 98 -3.27 7.24 0.57
N TRP A 99 -2.62 6.65 -0.44
CA TRP A 99 -2.20 5.24 -0.36
C TRP A 99 -1.28 4.97 0.82
N LEU A 100 -0.35 5.88 1.11
CA LEU A 100 0.61 5.72 2.20
C LEU A 100 -0.03 5.87 3.58
N ILE A 101 -0.98 6.80 3.75
CA ILE A 101 -1.62 7.05 5.04
C ILE A 101 -2.94 6.29 5.17
N PHE A 102 -3.96 6.66 4.39
CA PHE A 102 -5.29 6.06 4.49
C PHE A 102 -5.29 4.59 4.05
N GLY A 103 -4.50 4.25 3.03
CA GLY A 103 -4.27 2.85 2.66
C GLY A 103 -3.68 2.05 3.84
N ALA A 104 -2.66 2.57 4.54
CA ALA A 104 -2.08 1.90 5.71
C ALA A 104 -3.06 1.80 6.89
N LEU A 105 -3.89 2.82 7.12
CA LEU A 105 -4.93 2.77 8.16
C LEU A 105 -6.03 1.75 7.82
N LEU A 106 -6.43 1.67 6.56
CA LEU A 106 -7.38 0.66 6.09
C LEU A 106 -6.78 -0.75 6.20
N ASP A 107 -5.48 -0.89 5.91
CA ASP A 107 -4.73 -2.15 6.11
C ASP A 107 -4.72 -2.57 7.59
N LEU A 108 -4.61 -1.63 8.52
CA LEU A 108 -4.75 -1.90 9.95
C LEU A 108 -6.15 -2.40 10.33
N ILE A 109 -7.19 -1.78 9.78
CA ILE A 109 -8.58 -2.19 10.04
C ILE A 109 -8.80 -3.60 9.50
N PHE A 110 -8.44 -3.86 8.25
CA PHE A 110 -8.54 -5.19 7.63
C PHE A 110 -7.73 -6.22 8.41
N TRP A 111 -6.55 -5.86 8.88
CA TRP A 111 -5.76 -6.69 9.77
C TRP A 111 -6.56 -7.03 11.03
N GLN A 112 -7.08 -6.05 11.75
CA GLN A 112 -7.80 -6.24 13.01
C GLN A 112 -9.10 -7.06 12.88
N ILE A 113 -9.83 -6.96 11.78
CA ILE A 113 -11.08 -7.71 11.60
C ILE A 113 -10.88 -9.11 10.99
N SER A 114 -9.71 -9.36 10.39
CA SER A 114 -9.41 -10.63 9.73
C SER A 114 -9.22 -11.78 10.72
N SER A 115 -9.69 -12.97 10.35
CA SER A 115 -9.47 -14.20 11.13
C SER A 115 -7.99 -14.58 11.18
N GLU A 116 -7.56 -15.30 12.22
CA GLU A 116 -6.15 -15.71 12.36
C GLU A 116 -5.67 -16.56 11.17
N ASN A 117 -6.51 -17.46 10.66
CA ASN A 117 -6.19 -18.29 9.50
C ASN A 117 -5.95 -17.46 8.24
N PHE A 118 -6.76 -16.40 8.04
CA PHE A 118 -6.57 -15.52 6.90
C PHE A 118 -5.37 -14.58 7.10
N ARG A 119 -5.12 -14.08 8.31
CA ARG A 119 -3.89 -13.35 8.64
C ARG A 119 -2.64 -14.18 8.38
N ASP A 120 -2.66 -15.46 8.71
CA ASP A 120 -1.56 -16.38 8.39
C ASP A 120 -1.35 -16.53 6.89
N TYR A 121 -2.44 -16.55 6.11
CA TYR A 121 -2.34 -16.51 4.65
C TYR A 121 -1.69 -15.21 4.16
N VAL A 122 -2.09 -14.05 4.69
CA VAL A 122 -1.48 -12.77 4.34
C VAL A 122 0.02 -12.78 4.66
N LYS A 123 0.42 -13.25 5.85
CA LYS A 123 1.85 -13.42 6.22
C LYS A 123 2.59 -14.35 5.26
N PHE A 124 1.98 -15.49 4.89
CA PHE A 124 2.54 -16.41 3.91
C PHE A 124 2.78 -15.72 2.55
N ARG A 125 1.82 -14.91 2.09
CA ARG A 125 1.93 -14.14 0.85
C ARG A 125 3.03 -13.08 0.91
N GLN A 126 3.13 -12.37 2.03
CA GLN A 126 4.18 -11.37 2.28
C GLN A 126 5.59 -11.99 2.32
N ILE A 127 5.75 -13.14 2.98
CA ILE A 127 7.03 -13.86 2.99
C ILE A 127 7.43 -14.26 1.56
N LYS A 128 6.47 -14.78 0.77
CA LYS A 128 6.73 -15.13 -0.63
C LYS A 128 7.05 -13.93 -1.52
N SER A 129 6.50 -12.75 -1.24
CA SER A 129 6.80 -11.53 -1.97
C SER A 129 8.07 -10.82 -1.51
N GLY A 130 8.73 -11.31 -0.45
CA GLY A 130 9.92 -10.70 0.14
C GLY A 130 9.64 -9.64 1.22
N TRP A 131 8.37 -9.34 1.51
CA TRP A 131 7.92 -8.40 2.55
C TRP A 131 7.57 -9.08 3.87
N GLY A 132 8.33 -10.09 4.27
CA GLY A 132 8.08 -10.87 5.50
C GLY A 132 8.38 -10.13 6.80
N PHE A 133 7.91 -8.90 6.96
CA PHE A 133 8.06 -8.06 8.15
C PHE A 133 6.80 -8.02 8.99
N ASP A 134 6.92 -7.66 10.25
CA ASP A 134 5.75 -7.42 11.10
C ASP A 134 4.81 -6.37 10.48
N ILE A 135 3.53 -6.73 10.33
CA ILE A 135 2.53 -5.91 9.64
C ILE A 135 2.26 -4.60 10.38
N ASN A 136 2.25 -4.61 11.73
CA ASN A 136 2.02 -3.38 12.49
C ASN A 136 3.18 -2.39 12.28
N GLN A 137 4.41 -2.90 12.19
CA GLN A 137 5.57 -2.07 11.87
C GLN A 137 5.55 -1.57 10.43
N GLN A 138 5.11 -2.38 9.46
CA GLN A 138 4.92 -1.96 8.08
C GLN A 138 3.90 -0.82 7.99
N ILE A 139 2.75 -0.96 8.63
CA ILE A 139 1.70 0.07 8.70
C ILE A 139 2.26 1.37 9.30
N ALA A 140 2.95 1.28 10.45
CA ALA A 140 3.55 2.44 11.10
C ALA A 140 4.61 3.12 10.22
N ALA A 141 5.41 2.34 9.48
CA ALA A 141 6.38 2.87 8.53
C ALA A 141 5.69 3.59 7.36
N LEU A 142 4.65 2.99 6.76
CA LEU A 142 3.88 3.61 5.67
C LEU A 142 3.28 4.94 6.08
N VAL A 143 2.67 5.04 7.27
CA VAL A 143 2.14 6.30 7.80
C VAL A 143 3.25 7.35 7.95
N LYS A 144 4.41 6.98 8.52
CA LYS A 144 5.55 7.90 8.65
C LYS A 144 6.06 8.39 7.29
N ILE A 145 6.18 7.50 6.32
CA ILE A 145 6.57 7.84 4.94
C ILE A 145 5.53 8.79 4.34
N GLY A 146 4.24 8.51 4.54
CA GLY A 146 3.14 9.36 4.07
C GLY A 146 3.19 10.78 4.66
N ILE A 147 3.48 10.92 5.95
CA ILE A 147 3.65 12.24 6.59
C ILE A 147 4.83 13.00 5.96
N VAL A 148 5.99 12.36 5.84
CA VAL A 148 7.17 12.97 5.20
C VAL A 148 6.88 13.33 3.75
N TYR A 149 6.17 12.48 3.02
CA TYR A 149 5.72 12.73 1.66
C TYR A 149 4.83 13.98 1.56
N TYR A 150 3.86 14.14 2.45
CA TYR A 150 3.01 15.35 2.46
C TYR A 150 3.80 16.61 2.82
N ILE A 151 4.70 16.54 3.80
CA ILE A 151 5.55 17.70 4.16
C ILE A 151 6.42 18.12 2.97
N THR A 152 7.01 17.16 2.26
CA THR A 152 7.91 17.43 1.13
C THR A 152 7.19 17.83 -0.15
N SER A 153 5.97 17.34 -0.37
CA SER A 153 5.13 17.72 -1.52
C SER A 153 4.30 18.98 -1.29
N LEU A 154 4.21 19.47 -0.04
CA LEU A 154 3.45 20.67 0.30
C LEU A 154 3.88 21.92 -0.48
N PRO A 155 5.18 22.27 -0.62
CA PRO A 155 5.59 23.45 -1.39
C PRO A 155 5.15 23.38 -2.85
N LEU A 156 5.26 22.20 -3.48
CA LEU A 156 4.80 21.98 -4.85
C LEU A 156 3.28 22.09 -4.97
N THR A 157 2.55 21.51 -4.02
CA THR A 157 1.09 21.58 -3.96
C THR A 157 0.62 23.03 -3.84
N LEU A 158 1.25 23.81 -2.95
CA LEU A 158 0.96 25.23 -2.78
C LEU A 158 1.31 26.04 -4.02
N TYR A 159 2.47 25.78 -4.63
CA TYR A 159 2.86 26.45 -5.87
C TYR A 159 1.80 26.25 -6.95
N LEU A 160 1.39 25.00 -7.22
CA LEU A 160 0.36 24.67 -8.21
C LEU A 160 -1.01 25.29 -7.94
N LEU A 161 -1.36 25.51 -6.66
CA LEU A 161 -2.61 26.14 -6.27
C LEU A 161 -2.55 27.67 -6.36
N ILE A 162 -1.37 28.27 -6.17
CA ILE A 162 -1.19 29.73 -6.20
C ILE A 162 -0.92 30.23 -7.63
N SER A 163 -0.08 29.53 -8.40
CA SER A 163 0.28 29.85 -9.79
C SER A 163 -0.84 29.52 -10.76
#